data_AF-A0A2H5QCI6-F1
#
_entry.id   AF-A0A2H5QCI6-F1
#
_cell.length_a   1.000
_cell.length_b   1.000
_cell.length_c   1.000
_cell.angle_alpha   90.00
_cell.angle_beta   90.00
_cell.angle_gamma   90.00
#
_symmetry.space_group_name_H-M   'P 1'
#
loop_
_entity.id
_entity.type
_entity.pdbx_description
1 polymer ?
#
loop_
_entity_poly.entity_id
_entity_poly.type
_entity_poly.pdbx_seq_one_letter_code
_entity_poly.pdbx_strand_id
1 'polypeptide(L)'
;MSSKEKPTLGGTRIKPRKRNIAAPLDPAAFSDAVVQIYLDNAGDLELIAKCIESSDLNFSRYETVFQPLLKDNLVGKGLVLSFITDFFKEYLVDNSLDDLIAILKRGKMEDNLLDFFPSSKRSAEGFSEHFTKEGLIPLVEYNEKKIFEVKLKDMKSTLTTQIAEETEMSEVIESVKQRVKDAKLPDIEVVRILWDILMDAVQWSGKNQQQNANAALRQVSTKSVLCLCAASHQLYLIAFSLIIHAVAN
;
A
#
# COMPACT_ATOMS: atom_id res chain seq x y z
N MET A 1 -71.17 15.06 -51.08
CA MET A 1 -70.01 14.19 -50.81
C MET A 1 -68.92 15.05 -50.18
N SER A 2 -68.68 14.93 -48.88
CA SER A 2 -67.65 15.72 -48.18
C SER A 2 -66.47 14.79 -47.85
N SER A 3 -65.37 14.99 -48.56
CA SER A 3 -64.14 14.20 -48.38
C SER A 3 -63.42 14.69 -47.12
N LYS A 4 -63.38 13.83 -46.10
CA LYS A 4 -62.68 14.08 -44.85
C LYS A 4 -61.17 13.85 -45.09
N GLU A 5 -60.41 14.92 -45.20
CA GLU A 5 -58.96 14.86 -45.35
C GLU A 5 -58.32 14.33 -44.05
N LYS A 6 -57.45 13.32 -44.16
CA LYS A 6 -56.77 12.71 -43.00
C LYS A 6 -55.70 13.67 -42.48
N PRO A 7 -55.54 13.82 -41.15
CA PRO A 7 -54.53 14.72 -40.60
C PRO A 7 -53.14 14.21 -40.97
N THR A 8 -52.36 15.05 -41.64
CA THR A 8 -50.96 14.80 -41.97
C THR A 8 -50.13 14.96 -40.70
N LEU A 9 -49.38 13.91 -40.36
CA LEU A 9 -48.38 13.95 -39.29
C LEU A 9 -47.29 14.92 -39.73
N GLY A 10 -47.34 16.15 -39.20
CA GLY A 10 -46.24 17.11 -39.33
C GLY A 10 -44.95 16.42 -38.89
N GLY A 11 -44.01 16.27 -39.82
CA GLY A 11 -42.74 15.61 -39.58
C GLY A 11 -41.98 16.34 -38.48
N THR A 12 -42.05 15.83 -37.26
CA THR A 12 -41.24 16.34 -36.16
C THR A 12 -39.79 16.11 -36.54
N ARG A 13 -39.07 17.19 -36.88
CA ARG A 13 -37.63 17.15 -37.12
C ARG A 13 -36.93 16.81 -35.81
N ILE A 14 -36.69 15.52 -35.59
CA ILE A 14 -35.94 15.04 -34.42
C ILE A 14 -34.51 15.54 -34.57
N LYS A 15 -34.15 16.58 -33.81
CA LYS A 15 -32.76 17.01 -33.68
C LYS A 15 -31.99 15.88 -33.00
N PRO A 16 -30.96 15.28 -33.63
CA PRO A 16 -30.12 14.33 -32.93
C PRO A 16 -29.50 15.06 -31.73
N ARG A 17 -29.69 14.51 -30.52
CA ARG A 17 -29.01 15.01 -29.33
C ARG A 17 -27.52 14.84 -29.56
N LYS A 18 -26.74 15.93 -29.44
CA LYS A 18 -25.27 15.86 -29.29
C LYS A 18 -25.02 14.98 -28.06
N ARG A 19 -24.72 13.70 -28.27
CA ARG A 19 -24.14 12.88 -27.22
C ARG A 19 -22.81 13.55 -26.89
N ASN A 20 -22.65 13.99 -25.65
CA ASN A 20 -21.37 14.46 -25.16
C ASN A 20 -20.50 13.20 -25.01
N ILE A 21 -19.92 12.75 -26.13
CA ILE A 21 -19.01 11.63 -26.14
C ILE A 21 -17.66 12.24 -25.77
N ALA A 22 -17.27 12.09 -24.51
CA ALA A 22 -15.89 12.34 -24.12
C ALA A 22 -15.01 11.51 -25.06
N ALA A 23 -13.98 12.13 -25.64
CA ALA A 23 -13.02 11.40 -26.45
C ALA A 23 -12.52 10.19 -25.64
N PRO A 24 -12.53 8.98 -26.20
CA PRO A 24 -12.00 7.81 -25.51
C PRO A 24 -10.58 8.09 -25.04
N LEU A 25 -10.27 7.67 -23.81
CA LEU A 25 -8.91 7.73 -23.31
C LEU A 25 -8.04 6.81 -24.16
N ASP A 26 -6.84 7.26 -24.49
CA ASP A 26 -5.81 6.46 -25.17
C ASP A 26 -4.55 6.43 -24.31
N PRO A 27 -4.50 5.57 -23.28
CA PRO A 27 -3.34 5.44 -22.40
C PRO A 27 -2.06 5.06 -23.15
N ALA A 28 -2.18 4.34 -24.28
CA ALA A 28 -1.03 3.90 -25.05
C ALA A 28 -0.38 5.09 -25.76
N ALA A 29 -1.15 5.90 -26.49
CA ALA A 29 -0.63 7.10 -27.14
C ALA A 29 -0.10 8.12 -26.13
N PHE A 30 -0.77 8.27 -24.98
CA PHE A 30 -0.31 9.14 -23.90
C PHE A 30 1.07 8.72 -23.36
N SER A 31 1.24 7.44 -23.03
CA SER A 31 2.52 6.92 -22.52
C SER A 31 3.66 7.01 -23.54
N ASP A 32 3.38 6.72 -24.81
CA ASP A 32 4.38 6.82 -25.88
C ASP A 32 4.83 8.27 -26.06
N ALA A 33 3.91 9.24 -26.01
CA ALA A 33 4.23 10.66 -26.09
C ALA A 33 5.08 11.13 -24.90
N VAL A 34 4.71 10.76 -23.66
CA VAL A 34 5.49 11.11 -22.46
C VAL A 34 6.92 10.57 -22.54
N VAL A 35 7.08 9.30 -22.93
CA VAL A 35 8.39 8.67 -23.05
C VAL A 35 9.20 9.26 -24.20
N GLN A 36 8.57 9.56 -25.33
CA GLN A 36 9.24 10.21 -26.46
C GLN A 36 9.76 11.59 -26.06
N ILE A 37 8.95 12.41 -25.37
CA ILE A 37 9.37 13.73 -24.86
C ILE A 37 10.56 13.57 -23.91
N TYR A 38 10.55 12.58 -23.02
CA TYR A 38 11.67 12.31 -22.12
C TYR A 38 12.95 11.96 -22.88
N LEU A 39 12.85 11.09 -23.89
CA LEU A 39 13.99 10.66 -24.71
C LEU A 39 14.55 11.79 -25.58
N ASP A 40 13.68 12.58 -26.20
CA ASP A 40 14.04 13.68 -27.10
C ASP A 40 14.81 14.79 -26.37
N ASN A 41 14.54 14.95 -25.07
CA ASN A 41 15.21 15.93 -24.22
C ASN A 41 16.31 15.32 -23.35
N ALA A 42 16.73 14.09 -23.64
CA ALA A 42 17.82 13.39 -22.93
C ALA A 42 17.68 13.37 -21.40
N GLY A 43 16.45 13.34 -20.89
CA GLY A 43 16.15 13.37 -19.46
C GLY A 43 16.21 14.76 -18.79
N ASP A 44 16.37 15.85 -19.55
CA ASP A 44 16.29 17.22 -19.02
C ASP A 44 14.85 17.57 -18.61
N LEU A 45 14.57 17.51 -17.31
CA LEU A 45 13.22 17.67 -16.77
C LEU A 45 12.65 19.08 -16.95
N GLU A 46 13.47 20.13 -17.02
CA GLU A 46 12.98 21.49 -17.28
C GLU A 46 12.46 21.60 -18.72
N LEU A 47 13.23 21.07 -19.68
CA LEU A 47 12.81 21.04 -21.08
C LEU A 47 11.60 20.12 -21.27
N ILE A 48 11.55 18.99 -20.57
CA ILE A 48 10.41 18.07 -20.60
C ILE A 48 9.16 18.74 -20.06
N ALA A 49 9.23 19.44 -18.92
CA ALA A 49 8.09 20.15 -18.34
C ALA A 49 7.54 21.19 -19.32
N LYS A 50 8.43 21.98 -19.93
CA LYS A 50 8.06 22.95 -20.96
C LYS A 50 7.43 22.30 -22.20
N CYS A 51 7.97 21.17 -22.66
CA CYS A 51 7.41 20.40 -23.77
C CYS A 51 6.02 19.86 -23.41
N ILE A 52 5.84 19.33 -22.19
CA ILE A 52 4.56 18.85 -21.68
C ILE A 52 3.53 19.98 -21.63
N GLU A 53 3.87 21.15 -21.09
CA GLU A 53 2.99 22.34 -21.04
C GLU A 53 2.57 22.81 -22.43
N SER A 54 3.46 22.68 -23.41
CA SER A 54 3.18 23.03 -24.82
C SER A 54 2.46 21.93 -25.61
N SER A 55 2.31 20.74 -25.04
CA SER A 55 1.73 19.58 -25.71
C SER A 55 0.21 19.48 -25.49
N ASP A 56 -0.46 18.70 -26.34
CA ASP A 56 -1.89 18.36 -26.15
C ASP A 56 -2.13 17.27 -25.09
N LEU A 57 -1.11 16.92 -24.28
CA LEU A 57 -1.21 15.90 -23.25
C LEU A 57 -2.04 16.41 -22.07
N ASN A 58 -3.18 15.78 -21.84
CA ASN A 58 -4.06 16.13 -20.73
C ASN A 58 -3.93 15.11 -19.59
N PHE A 59 -3.04 15.40 -18.65
CA PHE A 59 -2.78 14.57 -17.46
C PHE A 59 -4.02 14.45 -16.57
N SER A 60 -4.85 15.50 -16.48
CA SER A 60 -6.07 15.52 -15.67
C SER A 60 -7.15 14.54 -16.13
N ARG A 61 -7.05 14.01 -17.37
CA ARG A 61 -7.98 12.98 -17.87
C ARG A 61 -7.62 11.57 -17.39
N TYR A 62 -6.42 11.35 -16.86
CA TYR A 62 -5.96 10.05 -16.38
C TYR A 62 -5.94 10.04 -14.85
N GLU A 63 -6.72 9.15 -14.25
CA GLU A 63 -6.73 8.93 -12.79
C GLU A 63 -5.36 8.40 -12.30
N THR A 64 -4.67 7.64 -13.16
CA THR A 64 -3.39 6.99 -12.87
C THR A 64 -2.36 7.33 -13.97
N VAL A 65 -1.57 8.38 -13.78
CA VAL A 65 -0.60 8.84 -14.80
C VAL A 65 0.60 7.89 -14.99
N PHE A 66 0.92 7.08 -13.99
CA PHE A 66 2.05 6.16 -14.02
C PHE A 66 1.73 4.77 -14.60
N GLN A 67 0.50 4.27 -14.40
CA GLN A 67 0.10 2.95 -14.89
C GLN A 67 0.27 2.77 -16.41
N PRO A 68 -0.09 3.76 -17.26
CA PRO A 68 0.14 3.67 -18.70
C PRO A 68 1.61 3.53 -19.09
N LEU A 69 2.55 3.97 -18.23
CA LEU A 69 3.98 3.85 -18.49
C LEU A 69 4.50 2.42 -18.30
N LEU A 70 3.77 1.55 -17.60
CA LEU A 70 4.18 0.17 -17.26
C LEU A 70 4.08 -0.81 -18.44
N LYS A 71 4.43 -0.40 -19.65
CA LYS A 71 4.50 -1.29 -20.81
C LYS A 71 5.73 -2.20 -20.69
N ASP A 72 5.55 -3.52 -20.89
CA ASP A 72 6.61 -4.53 -20.69
C ASP A 72 7.92 -4.22 -21.42
N ASN A 73 7.84 -3.70 -22.65
CA ASN A 73 9.00 -3.33 -23.45
C ASN A 73 9.77 -2.12 -22.87
N LEU A 74 9.07 -1.18 -22.24
CA LEU A 74 9.67 0.01 -21.62
C LEU A 74 10.25 -0.34 -20.26
N VAL A 75 9.51 -1.11 -19.47
CA VAL A 75 9.95 -1.62 -18.16
C VAL A 75 11.15 -2.55 -18.31
N GLY A 76 11.12 -3.46 -19.29
CA GLY A 76 12.22 -4.38 -19.58
C GLY A 76 13.52 -3.68 -20.00
N LYS A 77 13.43 -2.51 -20.66
CA LYS A 77 14.58 -1.67 -21.02
C LYS A 77 15.08 -0.80 -19.85
N GLY A 78 14.36 -0.74 -18.73
CA GLY A 78 14.68 0.12 -17.60
C GLY A 78 14.33 1.61 -17.81
N LEU A 79 13.70 1.97 -18.93
CA LEU A 79 13.36 3.38 -19.24
C LEU A 79 12.36 3.96 -18.24
N VAL A 80 11.37 3.14 -17.83
CA VAL A 80 10.38 3.55 -16.82
C VAL A 80 11.06 3.82 -15.48
N LEU A 81 11.97 2.95 -15.07
CA LEU A 81 12.72 3.12 -13.83
C LEU A 81 13.57 4.40 -13.85
N SER A 82 14.27 4.67 -14.96
CA SER A 82 15.05 5.90 -15.13
C SER A 82 14.18 7.15 -15.03
N PHE A 83 13.09 7.20 -15.81
CA PHE A 83 12.15 8.32 -15.77
C PHE A 83 11.60 8.59 -14.36
N ILE A 84 11.13 7.55 -13.68
CA ILE A 84 10.55 7.67 -12.34
C ILE A 84 11.59 8.11 -11.32
N THR A 85 12.84 7.65 -11.46
CA THR A 85 13.94 8.06 -10.58
C THR A 85 14.22 9.54 -10.73
N ASP A 86 14.35 10.04 -11.96
CA ASP A 86 14.60 11.47 -12.21
C ASP A 86 13.43 12.31 -11.72
N PHE A 87 12.19 11.89 -12.00
CA PHE A 87 10.98 12.54 -11.49
C PHE A 87 10.97 12.62 -9.96
N PHE A 88 11.29 11.53 -9.24
CA PHE A 88 11.34 11.56 -7.77
C PHE A 88 12.42 12.50 -7.24
N LYS A 89 13.61 12.51 -7.86
CA LYS A 89 14.72 13.38 -7.44
C LYS A 89 14.33 14.84 -7.56
N GLU A 90 13.77 15.23 -8.71
CA GLU A 90 13.34 16.60 -8.96
C GLU A 90 12.15 16.99 -8.07
N TYR A 91 11.16 16.11 -7.95
CA TYR A 91 9.97 16.39 -7.14
C TYR A 91 10.34 16.63 -5.66
N LEU A 92 11.32 15.89 -5.13
CA LEU A 92 11.80 16.02 -3.75
C LEU A 92 12.72 17.22 -3.52
N VAL A 93 13.08 18.00 -4.55
CA VAL A 93 13.79 19.28 -4.37
C VAL A 93 12.88 20.28 -3.67
N ASP A 94 11.62 20.38 -4.10
CA ASP A 94 10.64 21.37 -3.61
C ASP A 94 9.55 20.79 -2.70
N ASN A 95 9.42 19.46 -2.62
CA ASN A 95 8.32 18.80 -1.91
C ASN A 95 8.84 17.77 -0.90
N SER A 96 7.99 17.40 0.06
CA SER A 96 8.32 16.40 1.06
C SER A 96 8.14 14.96 0.54
N LEU A 97 8.75 13.99 1.24
CA LEU A 97 8.50 12.57 0.99
C LEU A 97 7.01 12.24 1.18
N ASP A 98 6.34 12.81 2.16
CA ASP A 98 4.91 12.54 2.41
C ASP A 98 4.04 12.99 1.23
N ASP A 99 4.38 14.11 0.59
CA ASP A 99 3.70 14.58 -0.63
C ASP A 99 3.93 13.62 -1.80
N LEU A 100 5.17 13.12 -1.96
CA LEU A 100 5.50 12.12 -2.97
C LEU A 100 4.67 10.83 -2.75
N ILE A 101 4.64 10.33 -1.51
CA ILE A 101 3.83 9.17 -1.13
C ILE A 101 2.33 9.43 -1.39
N ALA A 102 1.83 10.63 -1.12
CA ALA A 102 0.44 10.99 -1.40
C ALA A 102 0.10 10.94 -2.89
N ILE A 103 1.02 11.38 -3.76
CA ILE A 103 0.86 11.27 -5.22
C ILE A 103 0.91 9.80 -5.66
N LEU A 104 1.84 9.01 -5.12
CA LEU A 104 1.93 7.57 -5.41
C LEU A 104 0.68 6.81 -4.97
N LYS A 105 0.09 7.16 -3.82
CA LYS A 105 -1.20 6.65 -3.35
C LYS A 105 -2.32 6.96 -4.33
N ARG A 106 -2.43 8.23 -4.74
CA ARG A 106 -3.45 8.67 -5.71
C ARG A 106 -3.29 7.95 -7.05
N GLY A 107 -2.05 7.74 -7.48
CA GLY A 107 -1.70 6.98 -8.68
C GLY A 107 -1.82 5.46 -8.55
N LYS A 108 -2.18 4.94 -7.37
CA LYS A 108 -2.24 3.49 -7.06
C LYS A 108 -0.91 2.77 -7.31
N MET A 109 0.21 3.47 -7.11
CA MET A 109 1.57 2.99 -7.36
C MET A 109 2.38 2.72 -6.09
N GLU A 110 1.95 3.21 -4.93
CA GLU A 110 2.70 3.06 -3.68
C GLU A 110 2.92 1.59 -3.26
N ASP A 111 1.94 0.71 -3.51
CA ASP A 111 2.07 -0.73 -3.26
C ASP A 111 2.78 -1.48 -4.40
N ASN A 112 2.93 -0.81 -5.55
CA ASN A 112 3.39 -1.40 -6.80
C ASN A 112 4.71 -0.77 -7.28
N LEU A 113 5.51 -0.21 -6.37
CA LEU A 113 6.76 0.46 -6.70
C LEU A 113 7.76 -0.43 -7.45
N LEU A 114 7.72 -1.74 -7.18
CA LEU A 114 8.56 -2.72 -7.89
C LEU A 114 8.16 -2.89 -9.37
N ASP A 115 6.95 -2.47 -9.77
CA ASP A 115 6.52 -2.61 -11.16
C ASP A 115 7.28 -1.69 -12.12
N PHE A 116 7.88 -0.62 -11.61
CA PHE A 116 8.79 0.24 -12.38
C PHE A 116 10.09 -0.48 -12.77
N PHE A 117 10.49 -1.50 -11.99
CA PHE A 117 11.75 -2.20 -12.20
C PHE A 117 11.62 -3.23 -13.33
N PRO A 118 12.70 -3.44 -14.12
CA PRO A 118 12.82 -4.62 -14.96
C PRO A 118 12.58 -5.89 -14.13
N SER A 119 11.91 -6.88 -14.71
CA SER A 119 11.52 -8.11 -14.00
C SER A 119 12.69 -8.83 -13.30
N SER A 120 13.90 -8.75 -13.88
CA SER A 120 15.13 -9.32 -13.30
C SER A 120 15.63 -8.62 -12.03
N LYS A 121 15.10 -7.45 -11.69
CA LYS A 121 15.52 -6.62 -10.55
C LYS A 121 14.41 -6.36 -9.54
N ARG A 122 13.26 -7.03 -9.67
CA ARG A 122 12.13 -6.86 -8.75
C ARG A 122 12.37 -7.61 -7.44
N SER A 123 13.11 -6.98 -6.54
CA SER A 123 13.28 -7.45 -5.16
C SER A 123 13.43 -6.26 -4.21
N ALA A 124 13.28 -6.52 -2.90
CA ALA A 124 13.50 -5.50 -1.87
C ALA A 124 14.95 -5.00 -1.89
N GLU A 125 15.90 -5.91 -2.13
CA GLU A 125 17.31 -5.62 -2.28
C GLU A 125 17.56 -4.76 -3.53
N GLY A 126 17.00 -5.14 -4.68
CA GLY A 126 17.14 -4.37 -5.92
C GLY A 126 16.55 -2.97 -5.83
N PHE A 127 15.45 -2.81 -5.08
CA PHE A 127 14.87 -1.51 -4.77
C PHE A 127 15.81 -0.65 -3.93
N SER A 128 16.31 -1.20 -2.82
CA SER A 128 17.22 -0.52 -1.89
C SER A 128 18.51 -0.12 -2.60
N GLU A 129 19.16 -1.05 -3.29
CA GLU A 129 20.40 -0.80 -4.04
C GLU A 129 20.27 0.32 -5.07
N HIS A 130 19.19 0.32 -5.86
CA HIS A 130 18.96 1.34 -6.89
C HIS A 130 18.74 2.72 -6.28
N PHE A 131 17.79 2.85 -5.34
CA PHE A 131 17.42 4.16 -4.80
C PHE A 131 18.45 4.73 -3.83
N THR A 132 19.21 3.89 -3.12
CA THR A 132 20.38 4.36 -2.36
C THR A 132 21.45 4.93 -3.27
N LYS A 133 21.73 4.28 -4.41
CA LYS A 133 22.70 4.78 -5.40
C LYS A 133 22.29 6.13 -5.98
N GLU A 134 20.99 6.34 -6.15
CA GLU A 134 20.41 7.57 -6.70
C GLU A 134 20.18 8.67 -5.65
N GLY A 135 20.55 8.44 -4.39
CA GLY A 135 20.45 9.42 -3.30
C GLY A 135 19.06 9.51 -2.66
N LEU A 136 18.13 8.64 -3.02
CA LEU A 136 16.75 8.60 -2.53
C LEU A 136 16.62 7.77 -1.23
N ILE A 137 17.52 8.02 -0.28
CA ILE A 137 17.59 7.29 1.01
C ILE A 137 16.26 7.35 1.79
N PRO A 138 15.56 8.49 1.91
CA PRO A 138 14.29 8.54 2.63
C PRO A 138 13.21 7.62 2.03
N LEU A 139 13.22 7.43 0.70
CA LEU A 139 12.31 6.52 0.02
C LEU A 139 12.64 5.04 0.33
N VAL A 140 13.94 4.71 0.45
CA VAL A 140 14.39 3.38 0.86
C VAL A 140 13.93 3.08 2.28
N GLU A 141 14.20 3.97 3.22
CA GLU A 141 13.79 3.82 4.63
C GLU A 141 12.27 3.67 4.76
N TYR A 142 11.51 4.46 3.98
CA TYR A 142 10.06 4.34 3.92
C TYR A 142 9.61 2.94 3.45
N ASN A 143 10.20 2.45 2.35
CA ASN A 143 9.85 1.14 1.80
C ASN A 143 10.22 0.00 2.76
N GLU A 144 11.39 0.06 3.41
CA GLU A 144 11.81 -0.90 4.42
C GLU A 144 10.84 -0.92 5.61
N LYS A 145 10.47 0.25 6.12
CA LYS A 145 9.47 0.39 7.19
C LYS A 145 8.11 -0.17 6.77
N LYS A 146 7.65 0.15 5.56
CA LYS A 146 6.38 -0.34 5.03
C LYS A 146 6.37 -1.87 4.90
N ILE A 147 7.43 -2.46 4.32
CA ILE A 147 7.58 -3.92 4.23
C ILE A 147 7.56 -4.56 5.62
N PHE A 148 8.25 -3.95 6.59
CA PHE A 148 8.24 -4.41 7.98
C PHE A 148 6.83 -4.35 8.60
N GLU A 149 6.11 -3.25 8.45
CA GLU A 149 4.74 -3.09 8.95
C GLU A 149 3.76 -4.10 8.31
N VAL A 150 3.89 -4.38 7.02
CA VAL A 150 3.10 -5.41 6.33
C VAL A 150 3.39 -6.80 6.93
N LYS A 151 4.66 -7.16 7.12
CA LYS A 151 5.05 -8.43 7.76
C LYS A 151 4.47 -8.57 9.18
N LEU A 152 4.52 -7.48 9.97
CA LEU A 152 3.91 -7.45 11.31
C LEU A 152 2.40 -7.68 11.25
N LYS A 153 1.70 -7.03 10.31
CA LYS A 153 0.26 -7.18 10.13
C LYS A 153 -0.13 -8.60 9.70
N ASP A 154 0.61 -9.18 8.76
CA ASP A 154 0.38 -10.56 8.28
C ASP A 154 0.62 -11.60 9.38
N MET A 155 1.67 -11.40 10.19
CA MET A 155 1.92 -12.22 11.38
C MET A 155 0.77 -12.11 12.38
N LYS A 156 0.34 -10.88 12.71
CA LYS A 156 -0.81 -10.64 13.60
C LYS A 156 -2.05 -11.38 13.09
N SER A 157 -2.39 -11.22 11.81
CA SER A 157 -3.55 -11.88 11.20
C SER A 157 -3.46 -13.41 11.29
N THR A 158 -2.30 -13.98 10.96
CA THR A 158 -2.12 -15.44 10.96
C THR A 158 -2.28 -16.02 12.36
N LEU A 159 -1.65 -15.39 13.36
CA LEU A 159 -1.72 -15.85 14.75
C LEU A 159 -3.11 -15.67 15.35
N THR A 160 -3.81 -14.58 15.02
CA THR A 160 -5.22 -14.39 15.41
C THR A 160 -6.10 -15.53 14.89
N THR A 161 -5.91 -15.94 13.64
CA THR A 161 -6.64 -17.08 13.06
C THR A 161 -6.32 -18.39 13.79
N GLN A 162 -5.04 -18.71 13.99
CA GLN A 162 -4.63 -19.94 14.71
C GLN A 162 -5.23 -20.00 16.13
N ILE A 163 -5.27 -18.86 16.82
CA ILE A 163 -5.85 -18.78 18.17
C ILE A 163 -7.38 -18.90 18.15
N ALA A 164 -8.05 -18.37 17.13
CA ALA A 164 -9.50 -18.49 16.96
C ALA A 164 -9.93 -19.92 16.59
N GLU A 165 -9.09 -20.64 15.86
CA GLU A 165 -9.29 -22.05 15.46
C GLU A 165 -8.88 -23.05 16.55
N GLU A 166 -8.51 -22.57 17.75
CA GLU A 166 -8.02 -23.40 18.86
C GLU A 166 -6.86 -24.33 18.46
N THR A 167 -5.98 -23.85 17.57
CA THR A 167 -4.76 -24.56 17.19
C THR A 167 -3.95 -24.87 18.45
N GLU A 168 -3.31 -26.03 18.47
CA GLU A 168 -2.55 -26.49 19.62
C GLU A 168 -1.44 -25.48 19.98
N MET A 169 -1.29 -25.20 21.28
CA MET A 169 -0.47 -24.09 21.77
C MET A 169 1.00 -24.23 21.37
N SER A 170 1.55 -25.45 21.36
CA SER A 170 2.94 -25.70 20.94
C SER A 170 3.16 -25.40 19.44
N GLU A 171 2.18 -25.66 18.58
CA GLU A 171 2.24 -25.30 17.15
C GLU A 171 2.21 -23.77 16.96
N VAL A 172 1.37 -23.05 17.71
CA VAL A 172 1.33 -21.58 17.66
C VAL A 172 2.68 -20.99 18.12
N ILE A 173 3.28 -21.57 19.17
CA ILE A 173 4.60 -21.17 19.67
C ILE A 173 5.69 -21.40 18.62
N GLU A 174 5.67 -22.53 17.93
CA GLU A 174 6.64 -22.83 16.87
C GLU A 174 6.49 -21.87 15.68
N SER A 175 5.24 -21.57 15.27
CA SER A 175 4.92 -20.57 14.26
C SER A 175 5.48 -19.19 14.60
N VAL A 176 5.34 -18.74 15.86
CA VAL A 176 5.90 -17.47 16.34
C VAL A 176 7.43 -17.50 16.25
N LYS A 177 8.10 -18.52 16.81
CA LYS A 177 9.56 -18.62 16.81
C LYS A 177 10.14 -18.59 15.41
N GLN A 178 9.52 -19.32 14.47
CA GLN A 178 9.95 -19.36 13.08
C GLN A 178 9.84 -17.98 12.43
N ARG A 179 8.70 -17.30 12.58
CA ARG A 179 8.47 -15.97 11.99
C ARG A 179 9.38 -14.90 12.58
N VAL A 180 9.64 -14.94 13.89
CA VAL A 180 10.59 -14.02 14.56
C VAL A 180 11.99 -14.19 13.98
N LYS A 181 12.43 -15.44 13.76
CA LYS A 181 13.73 -15.76 13.19
C LYS A 181 13.84 -15.30 11.73
N ASP A 182 12.83 -15.57 10.92
CA ASP A 182 12.86 -15.27 9.48
C ASP A 182 12.79 -13.77 9.20
N ALA A 183 11.98 -13.03 9.97
CA ALA A 183 11.79 -11.60 9.78
C ALA A 183 12.72 -10.74 10.66
N LYS A 184 13.59 -11.34 11.49
CA LYS A 184 14.48 -10.66 12.45
C LYS A 184 13.74 -9.60 13.27
N LEU A 185 12.55 -9.96 13.76
CA LEU A 185 11.69 -9.01 14.46
C LEU A 185 12.29 -8.63 15.83
N PRO A 186 12.28 -7.35 16.21
CA PRO A 186 12.65 -6.95 17.56
C PRO A 186 11.72 -7.57 18.61
N ASP A 187 12.25 -8.08 19.72
CA ASP A 187 11.49 -8.66 20.84
C ASP A 187 10.29 -7.78 21.25
N ILE A 188 10.48 -6.45 21.29
CA ILE A 188 9.45 -5.49 21.69
C ILE A 188 8.23 -5.51 20.76
N GLU A 189 8.44 -5.68 19.45
CA GLU A 189 7.35 -5.75 18.46
C GLU A 189 6.62 -7.08 18.54
N VAL A 190 7.36 -8.16 18.82
CA VAL A 190 6.77 -9.49 19.02
C VAL A 190 5.87 -9.49 20.26
N VAL A 191 6.35 -8.95 21.38
CA VAL A 191 5.56 -8.80 22.61
C VAL A 191 4.30 -7.97 22.35
N ARG A 192 4.43 -6.84 21.64
CA ARG A 192 3.30 -5.98 21.29
C ARG A 192 2.24 -6.72 20.48
N ILE A 193 2.65 -7.48 19.47
CA ILE A 193 1.72 -8.25 18.63
C ILE A 193 1.04 -9.36 19.42
N LEU A 194 1.79 -10.11 20.21
CA LEU A 194 1.21 -11.18 21.03
C LEU A 194 0.20 -10.64 22.02
N TRP A 195 0.52 -9.53 22.67
CA TRP A 195 -0.39 -8.82 23.55
C TRP A 195 -1.68 -8.42 22.84
N ASP A 196 -1.55 -7.74 21.69
CA ASP A 196 -2.67 -7.34 20.86
C ASP A 196 -3.58 -8.52 20.52
N ILE A 197 -3.02 -9.63 20.05
CA ILE A 197 -3.80 -10.82 19.66
C ILE A 197 -4.53 -11.42 20.87
N LEU A 198 -3.85 -11.50 22.03
CA LEU A 198 -4.46 -12.02 23.25
C LEU A 198 -5.65 -11.16 23.68
N MET A 199 -5.48 -9.84 23.66
CA MET A 199 -6.52 -8.87 24.05
C MET A 199 -7.66 -8.79 23.05
N ASP A 200 -7.39 -8.88 21.74
CA ASP A 200 -8.39 -8.88 20.67
C ASP A 200 -9.33 -10.11 20.80
N ALA A 201 -8.83 -11.21 21.34
CA ALA A 201 -9.62 -12.41 21.61
C ALA A 201 -10.43 -12.37 22.93
N VAL A 202 -10.32 -11.31 23.74
CA VAL A 202 -11.16 -11.11 24.93
C VAL A 202 -12.52 -10.54 24.52
N GLN A 203 -13.60 -11.10 25.08
CA GLN A 203 -14.94 -10.54 24.89
C GLN A 203 -15.19 -9.35 25.82
N TRP A 204 -14.94 -8.15 25.31
CA TRP A 204 -15.14 -6.90 26.05
C TRP A 204 -16.62 -6.48 26.13
N SER A 205 -17.04 -6.02 27.31
CA SER A 205 -18.38 -5.48 27.57
C SER A 205 -18.31 -4.03 28.08
N GLY A 206 -19.05 -3.12 27.46
CA GLY A 206 -19.09 -1.70 27.89
C GLY A 206 -19.84 -1.44 29.20
N LYS A 207 -20.45 -2.47 29.82
CA LYS A 207 -21.30 -2.31 31.01
C LYS A 207 -20.73 -2.91 32.28
N ASN A 208 -19.77 -3.84 32.18
CA ASN A 208 -19.31 -4.62 33.32
C ASN A 208 -17.78 -4.70 33.37
N GLN A 209 -17.18 -3.69 33.99
CA GLN A 209 -15.72 -3.56 34.12
C GLN A 209 -15.08 -4.77 34.80
N GLN A 210 -15.74 -5.32 35.84
CA GLN A 210 -15.25 -6.48 36.59
C GLN A 210 -15.22 -7.75 35.73
N GLN A 211 -16.23 -7.93 34.87
CA GLN A 211 -16.28 -9.05 33.95
C GLN A 211 -15.16 -8.96 32.91
N ASN A 212 -14.85 -7.75 32.42
CA ASN A 212 -13.74 -7.54 31.49
C ASN A 212 -12.40 -7.89 32.14
N ALA A 213 -12.15 -7.43 33.36
CA ALA A 213 -10.92 -7.72 34.09
C ALA A 213 -10.72 -9.23 34.30
N ASN A 214 -11.78 -9.95 34.70
CA ASN A 214 -11.74 -11.40 34.87
C ASN A 214 -11.55 -12.15 33.54
N ALA A 215 -12.18 -11.69 32.45
CA ALA A 215 -12.04 -12.30 31.13
C ALA A 215 -10.61 -12.12 30.58
N ALA A 216 -10.04 -10.93 30.71
CA ALA A 216 -8.65 -10.65 30.36
C ALA A 216 -7.68 -11.48 31.20
N LEU A 217 -7.89 -11.58 32.51
CA LEU A 217 -7.04 -12.39 33.39
C LEU A 217 -7.06 -13.88 33.00
N ARG A 218 -8.24 -14.43 32.71
CA ARG A 218 -8.37 -15.82 32.23
C ARG A 218 -7.63 -16.02 30.92
N GLN A 219 -7.79 -15.10 29.97
CA GLN A 219 -7.14 -15.18 28.67
C GLN A 219 -5.61 -15.18 28.80
N VAL A 220 -5.06 -14.24 29.56
CA VAL A 220 -3.61 -14.15 29.81
C VAL A 220 -3.12 -15.39 30.56
N SER A 221 -3.86 -15.86 31.56
CA SER A 221 -3.43 -17.01 32.38
C SER A 221 -3.33 -18.29 31.53
N THR A 222 -4.36 -18.55 30.72
CA THR A 222 -4.42 -19.75 29.85
C THR A 222 -3.39 -19.72 28.73
N LYS A 223 -3.06 -18.52 28.21
CA LYS A 223 -2.14 -18.35 27.07
C LYS A 223 -0.79 -17.72 27.46
N SER A 224 -0.47 -17.70 28.75
CA SER A 224 0.76 -17.11 29.31
C SER A 224 2.04 -17.70 28.73
N VAL A 225 1.99 -18.97 28.30
CA VAL A 225 3.10 -19.69 27.65
C VAL A 225 3.50 -19.05 26.31
N LEU A 226 2.54 -18.46 25.57
CA LEU A 226 2.77 -17.74 24.32
C LEU A 226 3.61 -16.46 24.53
N CYS A 227 3.41 -15.76 25.64
CA CYS A 227 4.22 -14.59 26.00
C CYS A 227 5.60 -14.96 26.53
N LEU A 228 5.74 -16.13 27.18
CA LEU A 228 7.00 -16.64 27.73
C LEU A 228 8.00 -17.09 26.67
N CYS A 229 7.51 -17.61 25.53
CA CYS A 229 8.38 -18.21 24.53
C CYS A 229 9.01 -17.20 23.54
N ALA A 230 8.54 -15.96 23.53
CA ALA A 230 8.84 -14.98 22.48
C ALA A 230 9.65 -13.76 22.96
N ALA A 231 9.91 -13.64 24.27
CA ALA A 231 10.60 -12.49 24.84
C ALA A 231 11.71 -12.91 25.80
N SER A 232 12.79 -12.12 25.85
CA SER A 232 13.76 -12.18 26.94
C SER A 232 13.03 -12.10 28.30
N HIS A 233 13.45 -12.93 29.27
CA HIS A 233 12.82 -13.13 30.59
C HIS A 233 12.46 -11.81 31.33
N GLN A 234 13.17 -10.72 31.04
CA GLN A 234 12.96 -9.38 31.58
C GLN A 234 11.62 -8.74 31.13
N LEU A 235 11.25 -8.86 29.85
CA LEU A 235 10.03 -8.26 29.28
C LEU A 235 8.76 -8.97 29.74
N TYR A 236 8.85 -10.30 29.92
CA TYR A 236 7.75 -11.09 30.49
C TYR A 236 7.40 -10.64 31.91
N LEU A 237 8.40 -10.42 32.77
CA LEU A 237 8.16 -9.98 34.14
C LEU A 237 7.49 -8.61 34.19
N ILE A 238 7.83 -7.71 33.27
CA ILE A 238 7.22 -6.38 33.17
C ILE A 238 5.76 -6.50 32.69
N ALA A 239 5.49 -7.25 31.63
CA ALA A 239 4.13 -7.46 31.12
C ALA A 239 3.23 -8.14 32.17
N PHE A 240 3.74 -9.18 32.84
CA PHE A 240 3.01 -9.89 33.89
C PHE A 240 2.73 -9.00 35.11
N SER A 241 3.71 -8.18 35.52
CA SER A 241 3.54 -7.20 36.60
C SER A 241 2.49 -6.13 36.26
N LEU A 242 2.46 -5.65 35.01
CA LEU A 242 1.48 -4.68 34.53
C LEU A 242 0.07 -5.28 34.48
N ILE A 243 -0.07 -6.55 34.07
CA ILE A 243 -1.35 -7.26 34.07
C ILE A 243 -1.88 -7.43 35.49
N ILE A 244 -1.02 -7.87 36.42
CA ILE A 244 -1.41 -7.98 37.84
C ILE A 244 -1.83 -6.62 38.38
N HIS A 245 -1.10 -5.54 38.09
CA HIS A 245 -1.47 -4.20 38.53
C HIS A 245 -2.76 -3.68 37.89
N ALA A 246 -3.00 -3.95 36.61
CA ALA A 246 -4.17 -3.49 35.88
C ALA A 246 -5.45 -4.25 36.27
N VAL A 247 -5.34 -5.46 36.82
CA VAL A 247 -6.46 -6.28 37.29
C VAL A 247 -6.70 -6.14 38.80
N ALA A 248 -5.68 -5.74 39.58
CA ALA A 248 -5.77 -5.57 41.02
C ALA A 248 -6.39 -4.23 41.48
N ASN A 249 -6.57 -3.27 40.55
CA ASN A 249 -7.26 -1.98 40.77
C ASN A 249 -8.54 -1.89 39.92
#